data_AF-A0A838FI23-F1
#
_entry.id   AF-A0A838FI23-F1
#
_cell.length_a   1.000
_cell.length_b   1.000
_cell.length_c   1.000
_cell.angle_alpha   90.00
_cell.angle_beta   90.00
_cell.angle_gamma   90.00
#
_symmetry.space_group_name_H-M   'P 1'
#
loop_
_entity.id
_entity.type
_entity.pdbx_description
1 polymer ?
#
loop_
_entity_poly.entity_id
_entity_poly.type
_entity_poly.pdbx_seq_one_letter_code
_entity_poly.pdbx_strand_id
1 'polypeptide(L)'
;MEYEDVITVPTPEGVELELTLAGVGSRFASAIVDVLLEGVILLGLLAALSQVLSLSGLGEQSSTAIIAAVGSLAAFLVIFGYHVLFETLASGRTPGKRLMGLRVA
;
A
#
# COMPACT_ATOMS: atom_id res chain seq x y z
N MET A 1 3.09 32.41 -5.93
CA MET A 1 1.73 32.16 -5.43
C MET A 1 1.73 30.68 -5.07
N GLU A 2 1.95 30.36 -3.81
CA GLU A 2 1.79 28.99 -3.31
C GLU A 2 0.29 28.83 -3.07
N TYR A 3 -0.37 28.03 -3.90
CA TYR A 3 -1.80 27.76 -3.76
C TYR A 3 -1.94 26.63 -2.74
N GLU A 4 -2.16 26.98 -1.47
CA GLU A 4 -2.51 26.00 -0.44
C GLU A 4 -3.98 25.63 -0.59
N ASP A 5 -4.25 24.33 -0.77
CA ASP A 5 -5.61 23.80 -0.77
C ASP A 5 -6.13 23.79 0.68
N VAL A 6 -7.02 24.73 1.00
CA VAL A 6 -7.67 24.83 2.32
C VAL A 6 -9.12 24.34 2.20
N ILE A 7 -9.51 23.40 3.04
CA ILE A 7 -10.90 22.98 3.22
C ILE A 7 -11.43 23.57 4.52
N THR A 8 -12.60 24.21 4.44
CA THR A 8 -13.33 24.72 5.60
C THR A 8 -14.43 23.73 5.99
N VAL A 9 -14.40 23.23 7.22
CA VAL A 9 -15.40 22.29 7.75
C VAL A 9 -16.16 22.96 8.91
N PRO A 10 -17.49 23.11 8.82
CA PRO A 10 -18.28 23.63 9.93
C PRO A 10 -18.34 22.61 11.07
N THR A 11 -18.03 23.05 12.28
CA THR A 11 -18.06 22.20 13.48
C THR A 11 -19.35 22.41 14.28
N PRO A 12 -19.81 21.42 15.08
CA PRO A 12 -20.99 21.56 15.95
C PRO A 12 -20.92 22.74 16.93
N GLU A 13 -19.71 23.21 17.23
CA GLU A 13 -19.42 24.35 18.11
C GLU A 13 -19.68 25.71 17.44
N GLY A 14 -20.10 25.73 16.17
CA GLY A 14 -20.38 26.95 15.41
C GLY A 14 -19.13 27.69 14.93
N VAL A 15 -17.96 27.02 14.98
CA VAL A 15 -16.68 27.55 14.50
C VAL A 15 -16.29 26.80 13.21
N GLU A 16 -15.75 27.53 12.25
CA GLU A 16 -15.23 26.96 11.01
C GLU A 16 -13.80 26.45 11.22
N LEU A 17 -13.55 25.19 10.89
CA LEU A 17 -12.22 24.58 10.95
C LEU A 17 -11.57 24.66 9.58
N GLU A 18 -10.47 25.40 9.46
CA GLU A 18 -9.66 25.45 8.24
C GLU A 18 -8.58 24.36 8.29
N LEU A 19 -8.61 23.45 7.30
CA LEU A 19 -7.67 22.36 7.16
C LEU A 19 -6.87 22.55 5.87
N THR A 20 -5.57 22.78 6.00
CA THR A 20 -4.62 22.73 4.88
C THR A 20 -4.45 21.26 4.46
N LEU A 21 -4.86 20.94 3.24
CA LEU A 21 -4.65 19.63 2.66
C LEU A 21 -3.16 19.41 2.39
N ALA A 22 -2.71 18.18 2.61
CA ALA A 22 -1.39 17.79 2.17
C ALA A 22 -1.31 17.89 0.65
N GLY A 23 -0.29 18.61 0.17
CA GLY A 23 -0.05 18.79 -1.25
C GLY A 23 0.10 17.48 -2.01
N VAL A 24 -0.19 17.53 -3.31
CA VAL A 24 -0.11 16.38 -4.24
C VAL A 24 1.27 15.71 -4.18
N GLY A 25 2.34 16.47 -3.95
CA GLY A 25 3.70 15.94 -3.80
C GLY A 25 3.86 14.98 -2.62
N SER A 26 3.38 15.32 -1.43
CA SER A 26 3.46 14.45 -0.24
C SER A 26 2.62 13.19 -0.41
N ARG A 27 1.45 13.31 -1.06
CA ARG A 27 0.60 12.16 -1.40
C ARG A 27 1.32 11.22 -2.38
N PHE A 28 1.91 11.77 -3.44
CA PHE A 28 2.67 10.99 -4.41
C PHE A 28 3.89 10.31 -3.79
N ALA A 29 4.68 11.04 -2.98
CA ALA A 29 5.82 10.47 -2.26
C ALA A 29 5.41 9.33 -1.32
N SER A 30 4.27 9.47 -0.62
CA SER A 30 3.73 8.38 0.20
C SER A 30 3.39 7.13 -0.62
N ALA A 31 2.80 7.31 -1.80
CA ALA A 31 2.45 6.20 -2.69
C ALA A 31 3.69 5.48 -3.24
N ILE A 32 4.77 6.20 -3.56
CA ILE A 32 6.04 5.58 -3.99
C ILE A 32 6.57 4.66 -2.89
N VAL A 33 6.59 5.13 -1.64
CA VAL A 33 7.10 4.34 -0.51
C VAL A 33 6.27 3.08 -0.31
N ASP A 34 4.93 3.19 -0.37
CA ASP A 34 4.04 2.04 -0.22
C ASP A 34 4.20 1.04 -1.37
N VAL A 35 4.27 1.50 -2.63
CA VAL A 35 4.49 0.64 -3.80
C VAL A 35 5.84 -0.07 -3.73
N LEU A 36 6.90 0.61 -3.27
CA LEU A 36 8.20 -0.03 -3.07
C LEU A 36 8.12 -1.12 -2.00
N LEU A 37 7.42 -0.87 -0.90
CA LEU A 37 7.26 -1.86 0.16
C LEU A 37 6.43 -3.07 -0.30
N GLU A 38 5.32 -2.84 -0.99
CA GLU A 38 4.52 -3.89 -1.62
C GLU A 38 5.33 -4.70 -2.62
N GLY A 39 6.15 -4.02 -3.44
CA GLY A 39 7.05 -4.68 -4.39
C GLY A 39 8.07 -5.57 -3.70
N VAL A 40 8.70 -5.11 -2.62
CA VAL A 40 9.65 -5.93 -1.83
C VAL A 40 8.94 -7.15 -1.21
N ILE A 41 7.75 -6.97 -0.65
CA ILE A 41 6.96 -8.06 -0.08
C ILE A 41 6.60 -9.09 -1.16
N LEU A 42 6.08 -8.63 -2.30
CA LEU A 42 5.65 -9.51 -3.38
C LEU A 42 6.83 -10.27 -4.00
N LEU A 43 7.95 -9.60 -4.27
CA LEU A 43 9.16 -10.24 -4.77
C LEU A 43 9.70 -11.27 -3.76
N GLY A 44 9.68 -10.95 -2.47
CA GLY A 44 10.07 -11.88 -1.42
C GLY A 44 9.20 -13.14 -1.38
N LEU A 45 7.87 -12.98 -1.50
CA LEU A 45 6.93 -14.10 -1.56
C LEU A 45 7.14 -14.97 -2.81
N LEU A 46 7.32 -14.36 -3.98
CA LEU A 46 7.56 -15.09 -5.23
C LEU A 46 8.90 -15.81 -5.22
N ALA A 47 9.95 -15.20 -4.66
CA ALA A 47 11.26 -15.83 -4.50
C ALA A 47 11.21 -16.99 -3.51
N ALA A 48 10.50 -16.85 -2.39
CA ALA A 48 10.31 -17.94 -1.43
C ALA A 48 9.54 -19.12 -2.08
N LEU A 49 8.47 -18.81 -2.82
CA LEU A 49 7.69 -19.82 -3.52
C LEU A 49 8.53 -20.56 -4.58
N SER A 50 9.31 -19.83 -5.38
CA SER A 50 10.16 -20.43 -6.40
C SER A 50 11.24 -21.33 -5.79
N GLN A 51 11.83 -20.93 -4.65
CA GLN A 51 12.80 -21.75 -3.92
C GLN A 51 12.15 -23.04 -3.41
N VAL A 52 10.97 -22.98 -2.80
CA VAL A 52 10.24 -24.17 -2.32
C VAL A 52 9.95 -25.12 -3.48
N LEU A 53 9.49 -24.61 -4.62
CA LEU A 53 9.17 -25.42 -5.78
C LEU A 53 10.43 -26.05 -6.40
N SER A 54 11.56 -25.34 -6.42
CA SER A 54 12.82 -25.89 -6.92
C SER A 54 13.30 -27.12 -6.14
N LEU A 55 12.98 -27.20 -4.84
CA LEU A 55 13.33 -28.33 -3.97
C LEU A 55 12.30 -29.46 -3.99
N SER A 56 11.11 -29.22 -4.55
CA SER A 56 9.99 -30.16 -4.51
C SER A 56 10.11 -31.33 -5.51
N GLY A 57 11.02 -31.24 -6.48
CA GLY A 57 11.15 -32.22 -7.57
C GLY A 57 10.01 -32.19 -8.60
N LEU A 58 9.13 -31.18 -8.53
CA LEU A 58 8.07 -30.97 -9.52
C LEU A 58 8.65 -30.55 -10.87
N GLY A 59 8.01 -31.00 -11.96
CA GLY A 59 8.37 -30.59 -13.31
C GLY A 59 8.19 -29.08 -13.54
N GLU A 60 8.91 -28.54 -14.51
CA GLU A 60 8.93 -27.10 -14.82
C GLU A 60 7.54 -26.54 -15.16
N GLN A 61 6.74 -27.31 -15.93
CA GLN A 61 5.39 -26.92 -16.30
C GLN A 61 4.46 -26.80 -15.08
N SER A 62 4.52 -27.78 -14.16
CA SER A 62 3.73 -27.76 -12.92
C SER A 62 4.16 -26.60 -12.01
N SER A 63 5.47 -26.39 -11.86
CA SER A 63 6.00 -25.29 -11.06
C SER A 63 5.55 -23.92 -11.60
N THR A 64 5.60 -23.74 -12.92
CA THR A 64 5.14 -22.50 -13.57
C THR A 64 3.66 -22.24 -13.35
N ALA A 65 2.82 -23.28 -13.49
CA ALA A 65 1.39 -23.17 -13.24
C ALA A 65 1.09 -22.80 -11.78
N ILE A 66 1.81 -23.39 -10.82
CA ILE A 66 1.66 -23.07 -9.39
C ILE A 66 2.11 -21.65 -9.09
N ILE A 67 3.25 -21.21 -9.63
CA ILE A 67 3.73 -19.83 -9.46
C ILE A 67 2.72 -18.83 -10.02
N ALA A 68 2.13 -19.10 -11.19
CA ALA A 68 1.11 -18.22 -11.75
C ALA A 68 -0.15 -18.17 -10.88
N ALA A 69 -0.66 -19.32 -10.42
CA ALA A 69 -1.88 -19.39 -9.61
C ALA A 69 -1.70 -18.79 -8.21
N VAL A 70 -0.67 -19.24 -7.49
CA VAL A 70 -0.40 -18.76 -6.12
C VAL A 70 0.15 -17.33 -6.15
N GLY A 71 1.00 -17.01 -7.12
CA GLY A 71 1.59 -15.68 -7.28
C GLY A 71 0.55 -14.61 -7.62
N SER A 72 -0.44 -14.92 -8.47
CA SER A 72 -1.53 -13.98 -8.77
C SER A 72 -2.43 -13.73 -7.55
N LEU A 73 -2.74 -14.78 -6.79
CA LEU A 73 -3.48 -14.64 -5.53
C LEU A 73 -2.68 -13.83 -4.50
N ALA A 74 -1.38 -14.10 -4.36
CA ALA A 74 -0.49 -13.35 -3.47
C ALA A 74 -0.40 -11.89 -3.89
N ALA A 75 -0.26 -11.59 -5.19
CA ALA A 75 -0.25 -10.22 -5.71
C ALA A 75 -1.54 -9.48 -5.37
N PHE A 76 -2.70 -10.12 -5.57
CA PHE A 76 -3.98 -9.55 -5.19
C PHE A 76 -4.05 -9.24 -3.68
N LEU A 77 -3.66 -10.19 -2.83
CA LEU A 77 -3.68 -10.02 -1.39
C LEU A 77 -2.68 -8.97 -0.91
N VAL A 78 -1.52 -8.84 -1.54
CA VAL A 78 -0.56 -7.79 -1.20
C VAL A 78 -1.10 -6.43 -1.62
N ILE A 79 -1.45 -6.24 -2.89
CA ILE A 79 -1.90 -4.93 -3.42
C ILE A 79 -3.16 -4.45 -2.70
N PHE A 80 -4.17 -5.31 -2.53
CA PHE A 80 -5.42 -4.89 -1.89
C PHE A 80 -5.37 -5.04 -0.37
N GLY A 81 -4.89 -6.20 0.11
CA GLY A 81 -4.89 -6.52 1.53
C GLY A 81 -3.96 -5.61 2.33
N TYR A 82 -2.81 -5.19 1.77
CA TYR A 82 -1.93 -4.21 2.44
C TYR A 82 -2.72 -2.93 2.78
N HIS A 83 -3.36 -2.30 1.79
CA HIS A 83 -4.14 -1.09 2.02
C HIS A 83 -5.32 -1.32 2.98
N VAL A 84 -6.07 -2.41 2.83
CA VAL A 84 -7.21 -2.73 3.72
C VAL A 84 -6.76 -2.94 5.17
N LEU A 85 -5.63 -3.64 5.39
CA LEU A 85 -5.09 -3.87 6.72
C LEU A 85 -4.65 -2.55 7.38
N PHE A 86 -3.95 -1.68 6.65
CA PHE A 86 -3.55 -0.38 7.20
C PHE A 86 -4.73 0.58 7.39
N GLU A 87 -5.78 0.45 6.59
CA GLU A 87 -7.00 1.23 6.76
C GLU A 87 -7.69 0.85 8.08
N THR A 88 -7.90 -0.44 8.29
CA THR A 88 -8.66 -0.99 9.42
C THR A 88 -7.88 -1.03 10.72
N LEU A 89 -6.60 -1.40 10.69
CA LEU A 89 -5.79 -1.64 11.91
C LEU A 89 -4.88 -0.47 12.27
N ALA A 90 -4.61 0.45 11.34
CA ALA A 90 -3.65 1.53 11.51
C ALA A 90 -4.25 2.92 11.32
N SER A 91 -5.58 3.05 11.51
CA SER A 91 -6.32 4.31 11.44
C SER A 91 -6.11 5.04 10.09
N GLY A 92 -6.10 4.29 8.99
CA GLY A 92 -5.89 4.87 7.65
C GLY A 92 -4.45 5.20 7.28
N ARG A 93 -3.46 4.81 8.09
CA ARG A 93 -2.05 5.23 7.94
C ARG A 93 -1.13 4.09 7.54
N THR A 94 -0.88 3.98 6.25
CA THR A 94 0.19 3.15 5.69
C THR A 94 1.59 3.69 6.08
N PRO A 95 2.64 2.86 6.08
CA PRO A 95 4.03 3.27 6.25
C PRO A 95 4.43 4.50 5.43
N GLY A 96 4.11 4.55 4.13
CA GLY A 96 4.38 5.71 3.29
C GLY A 96 3.67 6.97 3.79
N LYS A 97 2.38 6.86 4.14
CA LYS A 97 1.61 7.96 4.74
C LYS A 97 2.19 8.42 6.07
N ARG A 98 2.63 7.49 6.94
CA ARG A 98 3.24 7.81 8.24
C ARG A 98 4.53 8.60 8.07
N LEU A 99 5.38 8.21 7.10
CA LEU A 99 6.63 8.90 6.81
C LEU A 99 6.38 10.34 6.33
N MET A 100 5.32 10.55 5.55
CA MET A 100 4.91 11.87 5.05
C MET A 100 4.02 12.66 6.03
N GLY A 101 3.84 12.18 7.27
CA GLY A 101 3.02 12.85 8.28
C GLY A 101 1.51 12.80 8.00
N LEU A 102 1.07 12.10 6.96
CA LEU A 102 -0.32 12.06 6.51
C LEU A 102 -1.18 11.22 7.46
N ARG A 103 -2.40 11.70 7.68
CA ARG A 103 -3.44 11.04 8.47
C ARG A 103 -4.69 11.08 7.59
N VAL A 104 -5.03 9.94 6.99
CA VAL A 104 -6.17 9.75 6.09
C VAL A 104 -5.96 10.39 4.70
N ALA A 105 -6.51 9.74 3.67
CA ALA A 105 -6.40 10.14 2.26
C ALA A 105 -7.41 11.22 1.88
#